data_AF-A0A6N9VHH5-F1
#
_entry.id   AF-A0A6N9VHH5-F1
#
_cell.length_a   1.000
_cell.length_b   1.000
_cell.length_c   1.000
_cell.angle_alpha   90.00
_cell.angle_beta   90.00
_cell.angle_gamma   90.00
#
_symmetry.space_group_name_H-M   'P 1'
#
loop_
_entity.id
_entity.type
_entity.pdbx_description
1 polymer ?
#
loop_
_entity_poly.entity_id
_entity_poly.type
_entity_poly.pdbx_seq_one_letter_code
_entity_poly.pdbx_strand_id
1 'polypeptide(L)' 'MLDHSGPGRDLRSFALPESGHLLATGDVWEPYRLVDQHGLPVEPVAVYFKDLLAADTPATTLRSYGNDLLRW' A
#
# COMPACT_ATOMS: atom_id res chain seq x y z
N MET A 1 21.83 24.72 7.80
CA MET A 1 21.04 23.97 8.79
C MET A 1 19.77 24.76 8.99
N LEU A 2 18.69 24.38 8.32
CA LEU A 2 17.41 25.08 8.47
C LEU A 2 16.87 24.76 9.87
N ASP A 3 16.65 25.81 10.63
CA ASP A 3 15.95 25.85 11.89
C ASP A 3 14.48 25.45 11.68
N HIS A 4 14.13 24.22 12.06
CA HIS A 4 12.75 23.72 11.98
C HIS A 4 11.86 24.27 13.12
N SER A 5 12.15 25.47 13.64
CA SER A 5 11.47 26.05 14.80
C SER A 5 10.16 26.75 14.42
N GLY A 6 9.36 26.11 13.57
CA GLY A 6 7.95 26.45 13.42
C GLY A 6 7.13 25.80 14.54
N PRO A 7 5.90 26.27 14.82
CA PRO A 7 5.00 25.55 15.71
C PRO A 7 4.87 24.10 15.25
N GLY A 8 5.14 23.15 16.14
CA GLY A 8 5.10 21.73 15.82
C GLY A 8 3.75 21.35 15.22
N ARG A 9 3.76 20.57 14.13
CA ARG A 9 2.54 20.09 13.45
C ARG A 9 1.66 19.34 14.45
N ASP A 10 0.42 19.77 14.61
CA ASP A 10 -0.55 19.00 15.41
C ASP A 10 -0.96 17.73 14.66
N LEU A 11 -0.33 16.61 15.03
CA LEU A 11 -0.62 15.31 14.45
C LEU A 11 -1.93 14.69 14.96
N ARG A 12 -2.52 15.23 16.04
CA ARG A 12 -3.76 14.69 16.61
C ARG A 12 -4.98 15.09 15.80
N SER A 13 -4.98 16.30 15.24
CA SER A 13 -6.03 16.79 14.33
C SER A 13 -5.73 16.49 12.86
N PHE A 14 -4.54 15.96 12.55
CA PHE A 14 -4.15 15.65 11.19
C PHE A 14 -4.81 14.35 10.69
N ALA A 15 -5.84 14.49 9.87
CA ALA A 15 -6.44 13.37 9.15
C ALA A 15 -5.58 13.01 7.92
N LEU A 16 -5.10 11.77 7.86
CA LEU A 16 -4.49 11.22 6.66
C LEU A 16 -5.57 10.86 5.65
N PRO A 17 -5.41 11.20 4.36
CA PRO A 17 -6.28 10.67 3.31
C PRO A 17 -6.18 9.14 3.31
N GLU A 18 -7.31 8.45 3.41
CA GLU A 18 -7.38 7.01 3.24
C GLU A 18 -7.39 6.68 1.74
N SER A 19 -6.23 6.79 1.08
CA SER A 19 -6.09 6.59 -0.37
C SER A 19 -6.34 5.14 -0.81
N GLY A 20 -6.20 4.19 0.12
CA GLY A 20 -6.43 2.77 -0.12
C GLY A 20 -5.84 1.89 0.98
N HIS A 21 -6.02 0.58 0.82
CA HIS A 21 -5.54 -0.42 1.77
C HIS A 21 -4.94 -1.63 1.08
N LEU A 22 -3.97 -2.27 1.72
CA LEU A 22 -3.44 -3.56 1.32
C LEU A 22 -4.05 -4.65 2.21
N LEU A 23 -4.86 -5.52 1.62
CA LEU A 23 -5.56 -6.59 2.32
C LEU A 23 -4.81 -7.91 2.14
N ALA A 24 -4.52 -8.62 3.23
CA ALA A 24 -4.12 -10.02 3.17
C ALA A 24 -5.36 -10.88 2.93
N THR A 25 -5.36 -11.71 1.89
CA THR A 25 -6.56 -12.44 1.44
C THR A 25 -6.64 -13.85 2.04
N GLY A 26 -5.49 -14.44 2.40
CA GLY A 26 -5.37 -15.86 2.75
C GLY A 26 -5.34 -16.81 1.54
N ASP A 27 -5.47 -16.30 0.32
CA ASP A 27 -5.33 -17.08 -0.93
C ASP A 27 -3.87 -17.13 -1.37
N VAL A 28 -3.36 -18.31 -1.66
CA VAL A 28 -1.99 -18.51 -2.16
C VAL A 28 -1.78 -17.92 -3.57
N TRP A 29 -2.85 -17.78 -4.36
CA TRP A 29 -2.81 -17.25 -5.73
C TRP A 29 -3.05 -15.74 -5.79
N GLU A 30 -3.52 -15.16 -4.69
CA GLU A 30 -3.70 -13.72 -4.56
C GLU A 30 -3.36 -13.28 -3.12
N PRO A 31 -2.14 -13.47 -2.60
CA PRO A 31 -1.87 -13.32 -1.16
C PRO A 31 -2.18 -11.93 -0.61
N TYR A 32 -2.09 -10.91 -1.46
CA TYR A 32 -2.45 -9.53 -1.15
C TYR A 32 -3.29 -8.92 -2.27
N ARG A 33 -4.24 -8.07 -1.86
CA ARG A 33 -5.04 -7.23 -2.76
C ARG A 33 -4.90 -5.78 -2.34
N LEU A 34 -4.49 -4.92 -3.28
CA LEU A 34 -4.50 -3.47 -3.08
C LEU A 34 -5.85 -2.94 -3.54
N VAL A 35 -6.54 -2.25 -2.63
CA VAL A 35 -7.83 -1.60 -2.89
C VAL A 35 -7.71 -0.09 -2.76
N ASP A 36 -8.50 0.65 -3.52
CA ASP A 36 -8.61 2.11 -3.43
C ASP A 36 -9.44 2.54 -2.21
N GLN A 37 -9.63 3.86 -2.06
CA GLN A 37 -10.45 4.49 -1.01
C GLN A 37 -11.93 4.02 -0.99
N HIS A 38 -12.41 3.40 -2.07
CA HIS A 38 -13.77 2.84 -2.16
C HIS A 38 -13.79 1.32 -1.91
N GLY A 39 -12.64 0.72 -1.62
CA GLY A 39 -12.50 -0.72 -1.43
C GLY A 39 -12.48 -1.50 -2.75
N LEU A 40 -12.35 -0.83 -3.90
CA LEU A 40 -12.28 -1.48 -5.20
C LEU A 40 -10.83 -1.88 -5.52
N PRO A 41 -10.61 -3.06 -6.12
CA PRO A 41 -9.27 -3.47 -6.53
C PRO A 41 -8.64 -2.45 -7.48
N VAL A 42 -7.36 -2.12 -7.24
CA VAL A 42 -6.57 -1.35 -8.19
C VAL A 42 -6.01 -2.31 -9.23
N GLU A 43 -6.76 -2.48 -10.33
CA GLU A 43 -6.49 -3.49 -11.37
C GLU A 43 -5.03 -3.53 -11.88
N PRO A 44 -4.34 -2.41 -12.16
CA PRO A 44 -2.94 -2.45 -12.55
C PRO A 44 -2.03 -3.13 -11.51
N VAL A 45 -2.32 -2.96 -10.22
CA VAL A 45 -1.57 -3.59 -9.13
C VAL A 45 -1.88 -5.08 -9.05
N ALA A 46 -3.12 -5.49 -9.31
CA ALA A 46 -3.51 -6.90 -9.35
C ALA A 46 -2.74 -7.66 -10.46
N VAL A 47 -2.59 -7.06 -11.65
CA VAL A 47 -1.77 -7.64 -12.73
C VAL A 47 -0.30 -7.71 -12.32
N TYR A 48 0.24 -6.63 -11.79
CA TYR A 48 1.62 -6.58 -11.32
C TYR A 48 1.93 -7.65 -10.26
N PHE A 49 1.04 -7.86 -9.29
CA PHE A 49 1.19 -8.90 -8.27
C PHE A 49 1.15 -10.30 -8.87
N LYS A 50 0.31 -10.55 -9.87
CA LYS A 50 0.29 -11.84 -10.59
C LYS A 50 1.61 -12.08 -11.31
N ASP A 51 2.20 -11.07 -11.94
CA ASP A 51 3.51 -11.19 -12.60
C ASP A 51 4.62 -11.52 -11.59
N LEU A 52 4.60 -10.90 -10.40
CA LEU A 52 5.54 -11.22 -9.33
C LEU A 52 5.39 -12.66 -8.82
N LEU A 53 4.15 -13.12 -8.60
CA LEU A 53 3.88 -14.50 -8.19
C LEU A 53 4.33 -15.50 -9.26
N ALA A 54 4.07 -15.21 -10.54
CA ALA A 54 4.51 -16.03 -11.65
C ALA A 54 6.04 -16.11 -11.75
N ALA A 55 6.76 -15.10 -11.25
CA ALA A 55 8.22 -15.08 -11.13
C ALA A 55 8.76 -15.74 -9.84
N ASP A 56 7.94 -16.53 -9.13
CA ASP A 56 8.28 -17.21 -7.87
C ASP A 56 8.72 -16.24 -6.75
N THR A 57 8.19 -15.02 -6.78
CA THR A 57 8.48 -14.00 -5.76
C THR A 57 7.70 -14.32 -4.47
N PRO A 58 8.33 -14.24 -3.29
CA PRO A 58 7.62 -14.51 -2.04
C PRO A 58 6.53 -13.46 -1.77
N ALA A 59 5.44 -13.89 -1.14
CA ALA A 59 4.32 -13.00 -0.77
C ALA A 59 4.74 -11.80 0.10
N THR A 60 5.85 -11.91 0.85
CA THR A 60 6.42 -10.80 1.62
C THR A 60 6.88 -9.64 0.74
N THR A 61 7.32 -9.88 -0.49
CA THR A 61 7.68 -8.84 -1.46
C THR A 61 6.44 -8.12 -1.96
N LEU A 62 5.36 -8.84 -2.28
CA LEU A 62 4.06 -8.24 -2.63
C LEU A 62 3.58 -7.33 -1.49
N ARG A 63 3.74 -7.77 -0.23
CA ARG A 63 3.41 -6.94 0.94
C ARG A 63 4.22 -5.64 0.96
N SER A 64 5.53 -5.71 0.75
CA SER A 64 6.40 -4.53 0.76
C SER A 64 6.04 -3.56 -0.36
N TYR A 65 5.95 -4.05 -1.60
CA TYR A 65 5.62 -3.21 -2.75
C TYR A 65 4.22 -2.64 -2.70
N GLY A 66 3.23 -3.41 -2.22
CA GLY A 66 1.88 -2.90 -1.99
C GLY A 66 1.84 -1.74 -0.99
N ASN A 67 2.60 -1.82 0.10
CA ASN A 67 2.72 -0.71 1.05
C ASN A 67 3.46 0.49 0.45
N ASP A 68 4.49 0.25 -0.36
CA ASP A 68 5.21 1.35 -1.04
C ASP A 68 4.34 2.07 -2.06
N LEU A 69 3.46 1.37 -2.77
CA LEU A 69 2.52 1.96 -3.72
C LEU A 69 1.49 2.88 -3.05
N LEU A 70 1.12 2.62 -1.78
CA LEU A 70 0.19 3.47 -1.02
C LEU A 70 0.84 4.77 -0.49
N ARG A 71 2.16 4.93 -0.63
CA ARG A 71 2.88 6.14 -0.18
C ARG A 71 2.82 7.29 -1.17
N TRP A 72 2.41 7.05 -2.40
CA TRP A 72 2.37 8.00 -3.51
C TRP A 72 0.94 8.41 -3.85
#